data_AF-A0A2R7RW22-F1
#
_entry.id   AF-A0A2R7RW22-F1
#
_cell.length_a   1.000
_cell.length_b   1.000
_cell.length_c   1.000
_cell.angle_alpha   90.00
_cell.angle_beta   90.00
_cell.angle_gamma   90.00
#
_symmetry.space_group_name_H-M   'P 1'
#
loop_
_entity.id
_entity.type
_entity.pdbx_description
1 polymer ?
#
loop_
_entity_poly.entity_id
_entity_poly.type
_entity_poly.pdbx_seq_one_letter_code
_entity_poly.pdbx_strand_id
1 'polypeptide(L)'
;MRLSSAAPVVNGDVDVHVDMAVTNVCRSAVQVLRWQLPSENMGGPLFRVTRDDAPVRYTGALIKRVTPTAKDYVQIAPGATLNYRVELTGHYDFSKNGRYAIEFQSARGTQNSGAQAMRSASALYLWAQNRNEKLDSSTAAQEAASTMATTAATDVTTAAASISYTGACTTSQKSTLASAVTAATNYSVSSASYLSGTPSATPRYTSWFGAYTLARWNTAKDHFVKARNAFQSAALTLDCSCKETDTYAYVYPTQPYKIYVCGAFWNAPMTGTDSKGGTLVHE
;
A
#
# COMPACT_ATOMS: atom_id res chain seq x y z
N MET A 1 3.49 8.43 -20.72
CA MET A 1 4.63 8.88 -19.90
C MET A 1 5.93 8.36 -20.50
N ARG A 2 7.04 9.09 -20.33
CA ARG A 2 8.38 8.64 -20.74
C ARG A 2 9.29 8.59 -19.53
N LEU A 3 9.96 7.45 -19.33
CA LEU A 3 10.98 7.25 -18.31
C LEU A 3 12.37 7.33 -18.95
N SER A 4 13.31 7.89 -18.20
CA SER A 4 14.73 7.91 -18.55
C SER A 4 15.58 7.86 -17.28
N SER A 5 16.85 7.54 -17.42
CA SER A 5 17.85 7.72 -16.38
C SER A 5 19.15 8.16 -17.02
N ALA A 6 19.88 9.04 -16.34
CA ALA A 6 21.20 9.46 -16.76
C ALA A 6 22.26 8.35 -16.62
N ALA A 7 21.99 7.33 -15.80
CA ALA A 7 22.94 6.26 -15.50
C ALA A 7 22.28 4.88 -15.68
N PRO A 8 22.51 4.17 -16.80
CA PRO A 8 21.96 2.84 -17.02
C PRO A 8 22.62 1.77 -16.14
N VAL A 9 23.75 2.09 -15.50
CA VAL A 9 24.45 1.24 -14.54
C VAL A 9 24.56 1.99 -13.22
N VAL A 10 24.16 1.34 -12.13
CA VAL A 10 24.22 1.86 -10.77
C VAL A 10 25.24 1.02 -9.98
N ASN A 11 26.25 1.68 -9.44
CA ASN A 11 27.41 1.02 -8.82
C ASN A 11 27.46 1.32 -7.32
N GLY A 12 27.56 0.26 -6.50
CA GLY A 12 27.57 0.37 -5.05
C GLY A 12 26.19 0.63 -4.47
N ASP A 13 26.13 0.85 -3.16
CA ASP A 13 24.91 1.12 -2.40
C ASP A 13 24.45 2.58 -2.54
N VAL A 14 24.22 3.02 -3.78
CA VAL A 14 23.76 4.38 -4.10
C VAL A 14 22.28 4.41 -4.46
N ASP A 15 21.69 5.59 -4.32
CA ASP A 15 20.29 5.86 -4.63
C ASP A 15 19.96 5.66 -6.11
N VAL A 16 18.79 5.10 -6.39
CA VAL A 16 18.32 4.88 -7.75
C VAL A 16 17.36 5.99 -8.12
N HIS A 17 17.81 6.85 -9.03
CA HIS A 17 16.99 7.94 -9.54
C HIS A 17 16.48 7.64 -10.96
N VAL A 18 15.23 8.03 -11.21
CA VAL A 18 14.63 8.03 -12.55
C VAL A 18 14.06 9.41 -12.88
N ASP A 19 14.22 9.82 -14.13
CA ASP A 19 13.58 11.01 -14.67
C ASP A 19 12.30 10.60 -15.39
N MET A 20 11.23 11.37 -15.18
CA MET A 20 9.94 11.11 -15.79
C MET A 20 9.34 12.35 -16.43
N ALA A 21 8.98 12.22 -17.70
CA ALA A 21 8.21 13.21 -18.44
C ALA A 21 6.74 12.77 -18.56
N VAL A 22 5.85 13.65 -18.08
CA VAL A 22 4.39 13.51 -18.14
C VAL A 22 3.84 14.53 -19.12
N THR A 23 3.49 14.09 -20.33
CA THR A 23 2.98 14.96 -21.39
C THR A 23 1.48 14.78 -21.57
N ASN A 24 0.73 15.89 -21.57
CA ASN A 24 -0.65 15.88 -22.05
C ASN A 24 -0.65 15.91 -23.59
N VAL A 25 -0.93 14.75 -24.20
CA VAL A 25 -1.01 14.60 -25.67
C VAL A 25 -2.37 14.99 -26.25
N CYS A 26 -3.34 15.35 -25.41
CA CYS A 26 -4.66 15.79 -25.85
C CYS A 26 -4.64 17.24 -26.34
N ARG A 27 -5.68 17.63 -27.10
CA ARG A 27 -5.90 19.01 -27.55
C ARG A 27 -6.61 19.90 -26.53
N SER A 28 -7.03 19.33 -25.40
CA SER A 28 -7.68 20.01 -24.28
C SER A 28 -6.85 19.84 -23.01
N ALA A 29 -7.05 20.73 -22.04
CA ALA A 29 -6.46 20.56 -20.72
C ALA A 29 -6.99 19.27 -20.07
N VAL A 30 -6.13 18.58 -19.32
CA VAL A 30 -6.49 17.37 -18.56
C VAL A 30 -6.21 17.64 -17.09
N GLN A 31 -7.11 17.15 -16.22
CA GLN A 31 -6.89 17.15 -14.78
C GLN A 31 -6.43 15.77 -14.33
N VAL A 32 -5.32 15.74 -13.60
CA VAL A 32 -4.73 14.52 -13.05
C VAL A 32 -4.57 14.69 -11.56
N LEU A 33 -4.94 13.66 -10.80
CA LEU A 33 -4.70 13.61 -9.37
C LEU A 33 -3.21 13.75 -9.03
N ARG A 34 -2.85 14.67 -8.14
CA ARG A 34 -1.44 14.95 -7.77
C ARG A 34 -0.70 13.71 -7.27
N TRP A 35 -1.34 12.94 -6.38
CA TRP A 35 -0.93 11.63 -5.88
C TRP A 35 -0.85 10.49 -6.91
N GLN A 36 -1.29 10.71 -8.15
CA GLN A 36 -1.00 9.79 -9.26
C GLN A 36 0.21 10.22 -10.09
N LEU A 37 0.75 11.41 -9.86
CA LEU A 37 1.98 11.88 -10.48
C LEU A 37 3.17 11.48 -9.59
N PRO A 38 4.36 11.28 -10.15
CA PRO A 38 5.53 10.96 -9.34
C PRO A 38 5.87 12.10 -8.37
N SER A 39 6.38 11.71 -7.21
CA SER A 39 6.83 12.61 -6.17
C SER A 39 7.90 11.90 -5.33
N GLU A 40 8.69 12.64 -4.58
CA GLU A 40 9.60 12.06 -3.57
C GLU A 40 8.81 11.32 -2.48
N ASN A 41 7.63 11.85 -2.11
CA ASN A 41 6.72 11.26 -1.13
C ASN A 41 5.59 10.50 -1.84
N MET A 42 5.89 9.31 -2.36
CA MET A 42 4.87 8.44 -2.94
C MET A 42 4.00 7.83 -1.84
N GLY A 43 2.68 7.98 -1.98
CA GLY A 43 1.70 7.40 -1.06
C GLY A 43 1.23 5.98 -1.43
N GLY A 44 1.94 5.34 -2.35
CA GLY A 44 1.61 4.02 -2.88
C GLY A 44 2.47 3.66 -4.11
N PRO A 45 2.39 2.42 -4.60
CA PRO A 45 3.23 1.94 -5.69
C PRO A 45 2.80 2.54 -7.03
N LEU A 46 3.52 3.58 -7.47
CA LEU A 46 3.35 4.19 -8.80
C LEU A 46 4.21 3.53 -9.89
N PHE A 47 5.08 2.59 -9.51
CA PHE A 47 5.99 1.90 -10.42
C PHE A 47 5.81 0.38 -10.29
N ARG A 48 5.92 -0.30 -11.42
CA ARG A 48 6.16 -1.75 -11.47
C ARG A 48 7.66 -1.93 -11.65
N VAL A 49 8.30 -2.58 -10.68
CA VAL A 49 9.73 -2.87 -10.70
C VAL A 49 9.93 -4.39 -10.69
N THR A 50 10.77 -4.88 -11.58
CA THR A 50 11.23 -6.28 -11.59
C THR A 50 12.75 -6.33 -11.60
N ARG A 51 13.34 -7.34 -10.96
CA ARG A 51 14.75 -7.68 -11.04
C ARG A 51 14.88 -9.08 -11.61
N ASP A 52 15.60 -9.23 -12.72
CA ASP A 52 15.76 -10.50 -13.42
C ASP A 52 14.41 -11.21 -13.60
N ASP A 53 13.43 -10.45 -14.08
CA ASP A 53 12.02 -10.81 -14.30
C ASP A 53 11.18 -11.15 -13.05
N ALA A 54 11.78 -11.16 -11.86
CA ALA A 54 11.05 -11.32 -10.60
C ALA A 54 10.55 -9.96 -10.06
N PRO A 55 9.31 -9.85 -9.56
CA PRO A 55 8.82 -8.60 -8.95
C PRO A 55 9.67 -8.14 -7.76
N VAL A 56 9.95 -6.84 -7.72
CA VAL A 56 10.58 -6.17 -6.58
C VAL A 56 9.48 -5.61 -5.67
N ARG A 57 9.63 -5.85 -4.36
CA ARG A 57 8.66 -5.42 -3.35
C ARG A 57 8.66 -3.90 -3.20
N TYR A 58 7.47 -3.32 -3.11
CA TYR A 58 7.28 -1.94 -2.65
C TYR A 58 7.40 -1.88 -1.12
N THR A 59 8.23 -0.96 -0.63
CA THR A 59 8.57 -0.77 0.79
C THR A 59 8.12 0.59 1.34
N GLY A 60 7.71 1.51 0.46
CA GLY A 60 7.22 2.83 0.82
C GLY A 60 5.86 2.81 1.53
N ALA A 61 5.37 3.99 1.91
CA ALA A 61 4.09 4.12 2.60
C ALA A 61 2.90 3.75 1.68
N LEU A 62 1.91 3.05 2.23
CA LEU A 62 0.57 2.91 1.63
C LEU A 62 -0.37 3.87 2.37
N ILE A 63 -1.02 4.79 1.64
CA ILE A 63 -1.78 5.89 2.25
C ILE A 63 -3.26 5.80 1.86
N LYS A 64 -4.15 5.65 2.84
CA LYS A 64 -5.59 5.88 2.66
C LYS A 64 -5.91 7.36 2.72
N ARG A 65 -6.40 7.95 1.62
CA ARG A 65 -6.81 9.37 1.55
C ARG A 65 -8.32 9.54 1.45
N VAL A 66 -8.78 10.75 1.75
CA VAL A 66 -10.15 11.19 1.47
C VAL A 66 -10.47 11.19 -0.03
N THR A 67 -11.76 11.19 -0.36
CA THR A 67 -12.21 11.42 -1.73
C THR A 67 -11.61 12.74 -2.24
N PRO A 68 -10.94 12.73 -3.42
CA PRO A 68 -10.25 13.91 -3.91
C PRO A 68 -11.22 15.04 -4.24
N THR A 69 -10.78 16.25 -3.96
CA THR A 69 -11.46 17.53 -4.27
C THR A 69 -10.68 18.28 -5.33
N ALA A 70 -11.20 19.41 -5.83
CA ALA A 70 -10.56 20.19 -6.90
C ALA A 70 -9.09 20.59 -6.58
N LYS A 71 -8.73 20.80 -5.31
CA LYS A 71 -7.37 21.17 -4.88
C LYS A 71 -6.34 20.05 -5.10
N ASP A 72 -6.82 18.80 -5.20
CA ASP A 72 -6.01 17.59 -5.28
C ASP A 72 -5.64 17.25 -6.74
N TYR A 73 -6.21 17.99 -7.69
CA TYR A 73 -5.92 17.86 -9.11
C TYR A 73 -4.87 18.87 -9.56
N VAL A 74 -4.03 18.43 -10.48
CA VAL A 74 -3.10 19.23 -11.26
C VAL A 74 -3.67 19.33 -12.67
N GLN A 75 -3.82 20.55 -13.17
CA GLN A 75 -4.19 20.78 -14.56
C GLN A 75 -2.95 20.79 -15.44
N ILE A 76 -2.98 19.99 -16.52
CA ILE A 76 -1.93 19.94 -17.53
C ILE A 76 -2.52 20.51 -18.82
N ALA A 77 -1.99 21.64 -19.27
CA ALA A 77 -2.43 22.29 -20.51
C ALA A 77 -2.18 21.40 -21.75
N PRO A 78 -2.89 21.61 -22.88
CA PRO A 78 -2.63 20.88 -24.12
C PRO A 78 -1.16 20.94 -24.52
N GLY A 79 -0.53 19.80 -24.80
CA GLY A 79 0.89 19.71 -25.19
C GLY A 79 1.91 19.98 -24.08
N ALA A 80 1.47 20.41 -22.88
CA ALA A 80 2.38 20.68 -21.78
C ALA A 80 2.99 19.39 -21.22
N THR A 81 4.24 19.52 -20.74
CA THR A 81 4.98 18.42 -20.12
C THR A 81 5.42 18.81 -18.71
N LEU A 82 5.11 17.96 -17.73
CA LEU A 82 5.65 18.03 -16.38
C LEU A 82 6.84 17.08 -16.28
N ASN A 83 7.94 17.56 -15.71
CA ASN A 83 9.16 16.76 -15.54
C ASN A 83 9.40 16.52 -14.06
N TYR A 84 9.75 15.28 -13.72
CA TYR A 84 10.01 14.82 -12.36
C TYR A 84 11.33 14.08 -12.32
N ARG A 85 12.04 14.22 -11.20
CA ARG A 85 13.13 13.32 -10.81
C ARG A 85 12.70 12.62 -9.54
N VAL A 86 12.80 11.29 -9.52
CA VAL A 86 12.23 10.45 -8.47
C VAL A 86 13.32 9.52 -7.96
N GLU A 87 13.53 9.53 -6.65
CA GLU A 87 14.35 8.55 -5.93
C GLU A 87 13.47 7.33 -5.62
N LEU A 88 13.96 6.12 -5.94
CA LEU A 88 13.18 4.88 -5.82
C LEU A 88 13.66 3.93 -4.71
N THR A 89 14.90 4.05 -4.23
CA THR A 89 15.49 3.19 -3.20
C THR A 89 14.74 3.30 -1.86
N GLY A 90 14.15 4.46 -1.54
CA GLY A 90 13.29 4.62 -0.37
C GLY A 90 11.94 3.89 -0.46
N HIS A 91 11.55 3.43 -1.65
CA HIS A 91 10.20 2.90 -1.95
C HIS A 91 10.18 1.50 -2.54
N TYR A 92 11.31 0.99 -3.02
CA TYR A 92 11.47 -0.35 -3.56
C TYR A 92 12.82 -0.93 -3.14
N ASP A 93 12.87 -2.26 -3.01
CA ASP A 93 14.10 -2.95 -2.65
C ASP A 93 15.08 -3.07 -3.84
N PHE A 94 16.04 -2.12 -3.90
CA PHE A 94 17.17 -2.12 -4.84
C PHE A 94 18.48 -2.66 -4.21
N SER A 95 18.40 -3.40 -3.10
CA SER A 95 19.58 -3.87 -2.36
C SER A 95 20.40 -4.96 -3.05
N LYS A 96 19.88 -5.57 -4.11
CA LYS A 96 20.52 -6.71 -4.80
C LYS A 96 21.05 -6.33 -6.17
N ASN A 97 22.11 -7.01 -6.61
CA ASN A 97 22.64 -6.88 -7.96
C ASN A 97 21.66 -7.48 -8.97
N GLY A 98 21.76 -7.06 -10.23
CA GLY A 98 20.99 -7.65 -11.33
C GLY A 98 20.38 -6.61 -12.27
N ARG A 99 19.61 -7.11 -13.24
CA ARG A 99 18.91 -6.27 -14.22
C ARG A 99 17.55 -5.88 -13.68
N TYR A 100 17.36 -4.59 -13.46
CA TYR A 100 16.07 -4.02 -13.11
C TYR A 100 15.33 -3.54 -14.36
N ALA A 101 14.03 -3.80 -14.42
CA ALA A 101 13.11 -3.17 -15.35
C ALA A 101 12.08 -2.36 -14.55
N ILE A 102 11.91 -1.09 -14.94
CA ILE A 102 11.09 -0.11 -14.23
C ILE A 102 10.05 0.44 -15.21
N GLU A 103 8.79 0.30 -14.85
CA GLU A 103 7.66 0.84 -15.60
C GLU A 103 6.85 1.75 -14.69
N PHE A 104 6.43 2.89 -15.21
CA PHE A 104 5.46 3.73 -14.50
C PHE A 104 4.08 3.11 -14.70
N GLN A 105 3.37 2.84 -13.61
CA GLN A 105 2.02 2.31 -13.62
C GLN A 105 1.23 2.91 -12.46
N SER A 106 0.62 4.08 -12.70
CA SER A 106 -0.43 4.58 -11.81
C SER A 106 -1.74 3.92 -12.20
N ALA A 107 -2.16 2.93 -11.42
CA ALA A 107 -3.42 2.22 -11.60
C ALA A 107 -4.61 3.04 -11.06
N ARG A 108 -5.82 2.67 -11.49
CA ARG A 108 -7.08 3.22 -11.01
C ARG A 108 -7.10 3.16 -9.48
N GLY A 109 -7.26 4.31 -8.82
CA GLY A 109 -7.72 4.30 -7.43
C GLY A 109 -9.00 3.48 -7.34
N THR A 110 -9.35 3.03 -6.13
CA THR A 110 -10.63 2.36 -5.86
C THR A 110 -11.77 3.12 -6.54
N GLN A 111 -12.72 2.37 -7.11
CA GLN A 111 -13.84 2.91 -7.87
C GLN A 111 -14.43 4.14 -7.16
N ASN A 112 -14.66 5.23 -7.91
CA ASN A 112 -15.12 6.57 -7.50
C ASN A 112 -14.05 7.66 -7.22
N SER A 113 -12.77 7.44 -7.51
CA SER A 113 -11.71 8.43 -7.23
C SER A 113 -11.38 9.40 -8.38
N GLY A 114 -11.99 9.30 -9.57
CA GLY A 114 -11.61 10.15 -10.71
C GLY A 114 -10.20 9.88 -11.25
N ALA A 115 -9.57 8.79 -10.81
CA ALA A 115 -8.21 8.40 -11.13
C ALA A 115 -8.04 7.97 -12.59
N GLN A 116 -7.01 8.48 -13.26
CA GLN A 116 -6.67 8.10 -14.64
C GLN A 116 -5.70 6.92 -14.66
N ALA A 117 -5.89 5.97 -15.58
CA ALA A 117 -4.91 4.92 -15.79
C ALA A 117 -3.74 5.50 -16.59
N MET A 118 -2.56 5.57 -15.98
CA MET A 118 -1.37 6.17 -16.60
C MET A 118 -0.21 5.18 -16.61
N ARG A 119 0.43 5.04 -17.78
CA ARG A 119 1.54 4.11 -17.98
C ARG A 119 2.70 4.75 -18.75
N SER A 120 3.91 4.27 -18.50
CA SER A 120 5.04 4.55 -19.39
C SER A 120 4.88 3.80 -20.72
N ALA A 121 5.42 4.39 -21.79
CA ALA A 121 5.39 3.77 -23.12
C ALA A 121 6.29 2.53 -23.23
N SER A 122 7.36 2.49 -22.43
CA SER A 122 8.32 1.39 -22.36
C SER A 122 8.85 1.25 -20.94
N ALA A 123 9.47 0.09 -20.67
CA ALA A 123 10.29 -0.11 -19.48
C ALA A 123 11.62 0.61 -19.61
N LEU A 124 12.07 1.23 -18.52
CA LEU A 124 13.45 1.67 -18.31
C LEU A 124 14.24 0.50 -17.73
N TYR A 125 15.42 0.22 -18.29
CA TYR A 125 16.30 -0.82 -17.77
C TYR A 125 17.49 -0.19 -17.05
N LEU A 126 17.82 -0.74 -15.89
CA LEU A 126 19.00 -0.39 -15.09
C LEU A 126 19.74 -1.66 -14.70
N TRP A 127 21.07 -1.58 -14.62
CA TRP A 127 21.91 -2.65 -14.09
C TRP A 127 22.51 -2.23 -12.76
N ALA A 128 22.15 -2.92 -11.67
CA ALA A 128 22.76 -2.69 -10.36
C ALA A 128 23.92 -3.65 -10.16
N GLN A 129 25.08 -3.12 -9.76
CA GLN A 129 26.28 -3.90 -9.49
C GLN A 129 27.02 -3.41 -8.25
N ASN A 130 27.83 -4.29 -7.65
CA ASN A 130 28.57 -4.05 -6.40
C ASN A 130 27.68 -3.63 -5.21
N ARG A 131 26.41 -4.07 -5.21
CA ARG A 131 25.50 -3.92 -4.06
C ARG A 131 25.92 -4.85 -2.93
N ASN A 132 25.81 -4.37 -1.70
CA ASN A 132 26.05 -5.19 -0.52
C ASN A 132 24.80 -6.00 -0.15
N GLU A 133 24.61 -7.14 -0.82
CA GLU A 133 23.42 -8.01 -0.68
C GLU A 133 23.23 -8.58 0.74
N LYS A 134 24.25 -8.45 1.61
CA LYS A 134 24.29 -9.05 2.95
C LYS A 134 23.46 -8.29 3.99
N LEU A 135 22.85 -7.16 3.64
CA LEU A 135 21.91 -6.42 4.52
C LEU A 135 20.49 -7.00 4.54
N ASP A 136 20.24 -8.15 3.91
CA ASP A 136 18.91 -8.79 3.80
C ASP A 136 18.67 -9.94 4.81
N SER A 137 19.26 -9.88 6.01
CA SER A 137 19.02 -10.90 7.05
C SER A 137 17.71 -10.70 7.84
N SER A 138 16.66 -10.16 7.20
CA SER A 138 15.32 -10.06 7.79
C SER A 138 14.29 -10.98 7.13
N THR A 139 14.59 -11.53 5.95
CA THR A 139 13.70 -12.44 5.21
C THR A 139 13.82 -13.90 5.69
N ALA A 140 15.02 -14.37 6.01
CA ALA A 140 15.23 -15.72 6.57
C ALA A 140 14.60 -15.90 7.97
N ALA A 141 14.46 -14.81 8.74
CA ALA A 141 13.77 -14.83 10.03
C ALA A 141 12.23 -14.85 9.90
N GLN A 142 11.69 -14.37 8.77
CA GLN A 142 10.24 -14.32 8.52
C GLN A 142 9.69 -15.61 7.91
N GLU A 143 10.46 -16.32 7.07
CA GLU A 143 10.05 -17.65 6.60
C GLU A 143 10.12 -18.72 7.71
N ALA A 144 11.12 -18.65 8.60
CA ALA A 144 11.22 -19.54 9.75
C ALA A 144 10.04 -19.38 10.74
N ALA A 145 9.50 -18.17 10.90
CA ALA A 145 8.34 -17.90 11.74
C ALA A 145 7.03 -18.50 11.17
N SER A 146 6.94 -18.68 9.85
CA SER A 146 5.76 -19.28 9.20
C SER A 146 5.71 -20.81 9.28
N THR A 147 6.85 -21.46 9.57
CA THR A 147 6.97 -22.94 9.57
C THR A 147 6.82 -23.57 10.97
N MET A 148 6.91 -22.80 12.06
CA MET A 148 6.73 -23.33 13.43
C MET A 148 5.26 -23.42 13.90
N ALA A 149 4.28 -23.09 13.06
CA ALA A 149 2.87 -23.09 13.45
C ALA A 149 2.12 -24.43 13.22
N THR A 150 2.79 -25.50 12.78
CA THR A 150 2.10 -26.75 12.38
C THR A 150 2.27 -27.95 13.32
N THR A 151 2.99 -27.82 14.44
CA THR A 151 3.08 -28.91 15.43
C THR A 151 3.26 -28.39 16.85
N ALA A 152 2.15 -28.03 17.49
CA ALA A 152 1.96 -28.16 18.93
C ALA A 152 0.47 -27.98 19.27
N ALA A 153 -0.19 -29.10 19.59
CA ALA A 153 -1.46 -29.07 20.28
C ALA A 153 -1.23 -28.90 21.79
N THR A 154 -2.31 -28.50 22.46
CA THR A 154 -2.58 -28.41 23.91
C THR A 154 -1.99 -27.22 24.69
N ASP A 155 -2.93 -26.36 25.13
CA ASP A 155 -2.84 -25.25 26.08
C ASP A 155 -1.92 -24.07 25.76
N VAL A 156 -2.37 -23.23 24.84
CA VAL A 156 -1.94 -21.83 24.73
C VAL A 156 -3.17 -20.95 24.92
N THR A 157 -3.22 -20.21 26.02
CA THR A 157 -4.09 -19.04 26.15
C THR A 157 -3.83 -18.14 24.95
N THR A 158 -4.80 -18.03 24.05
CA THR A 158 -4.78 -17.08 22.93
C THR A 158 -4.35 -15.72 23.45
N ALA A 159 -3.18 -15.23 23.05
CA ALA A 159 -2.83 -13.84 23.25
C ALA A 159 -3.91 -13.02 22.53
N ALA A 160 -4.83 -12.43 23.29
CA ALA A 160 -5.75 -11.45 22.76
C ALA A 160 -4.90 -10.36 22.08
N ALA A 161 -5.33 -9.89 20.91
CA ALA A 161 -4.67 -8.80 20.19
C ALA A 161 -4.24 -7.70 21.17
N SER A 162 -2.93 -7.54 21.34
CA SER A 162 -2.38 -6.52 22.22
C SER A 162 -2.22 -5.24 21.42
N ILE A 163 -2.77 -4.14 21.93
CA ILE A 163 -2.67 -2.83 21.29
C ILE A 163 -1.63 -2.01 22.05
N SER A 164 -0.61 -1.56 21.35
CA SER A 164 0.36 -0.59 21.81
C SER A 164 0.19 0.73 21.07
N TYR A 165 0.70 1.83 21.66
CA TYR A 165 0.48 3.17 21.14
C TYR A 165 1.81 3.95 21.08
N THR A 166 2.05 4.62 19.95
CA THR A 166 3.21 5.51 19.74
C THR A 166 2.76 6.88 19.22
N GLY A 167 3.68 7.83 19.03
CA GLY A 167 3.32 9.13 18.45
C GLY A 167 2.43 10.01 19.34
N ALA A 168 2.56 9.87 20.66
CA ALA A 168 1.85 10.67 21.67
C ALA A 168 0.31 10.61 21.59
N CYS A 169 -0.26 9.43 21.39
CA CYS A 169 -1.71 9.22 21.52
C CYS A 169 -2.21 9.61 22.92
N THR A 170 -3.21 10.50 22.98
CA THR A 170 -3.90 10.85 24.22
C THR A 170 -4.77 9.70 24.73
N THR A 171 -5.19 9.74 25.99
CA THR A 171 -6.08 8.70 26.57
C THR A 171 -7.40 8.55 25.81
N SER A 172 -8.00 9.65 25.36
CA SER A 172 -9.24 9.61 24.56
C SER A 172 -9.00 9.02 23.17
N GLN A 173 -7.85 9.31 22.55
CA GLN A 173 -7.45 8.68 21.29
C GLN A 173 -7.24 7.18 21.46
N LYS A 174 -6.58 6.74 22.53
CA LYS A 174 -6.39 5.30 22.83
C LYS A 174 -7.73 4.56 22.97
N SER A 175 -8.68 5.12 23.71
CA SER A 175 -10.03 4.54 23.84
C SER A 175 -10.77 4.46 22.49
N THR A 176 -10.67 5.52 21.69
CA THR A 176 -11.24 5.56 20.33
C THR A 176 -10.61 4.51 19.42
N LEU A 177 -9.30 4.35 19.49
CA LEU A 177 -8.54 3.37 18.72
C LEU A 177 -8.88 1.93 19.11
N ALA A 178 -9.03 1.63 20.41
CA ALA A 178 -9.49 0.31 20.86
C ALA A 178 -10.89 -0.04 20.33
N SER A 179 -11.79 0.96 20.30
CA SER A 179 -13.12 0.81 19.70
C SER A 179 -13.04 0.58 18.18
N ALA A 180 -12.14 1.29 17.50
CA ALA A 180 -11.91 1.13 16.06
C ALA A 180 -11.33 -0.25 15.72
N VAL A 181 -10.40 -0.77 16.52
CA VAL A 181 -9.88 -2.14 16.39
C VAL A 181 -11.01 -3.15 16.55
N THR A 182 -11.88 -2.98 17.55
CA THR A 182 -13.05 -3.85 17.73
C THR A 182 -13.97 -3.85 16.49
N ALA A 183 -14.24 -2.67 15.92
CA ALA A 183 -15.02 -2.55 14.69
C ALA A 183 -14.32 -3.24 13.49
N ALA A 184 -13.01 -3.07 13.36
CA ALA A 184 -12.20 -3.69 12.30
C ALA A 184 -12.14 -5.23 12.43
N THR A 185 -12.04 -5.74 13.67
CA THR A 185 -12.15 -7.18 13.97
C THR A 185 -13.49 -7.71 13.47
N ASN A 186 -14.60 -7.04 13.78
CA ASN A 186 -15.93 -7.45 13.36
C ASN A 186 -16.10 -7.45 11.84
N TYR A 187 -15.58 -6.43 11.14
CA TYR A 187 -15.58 -6.39 9.68
C TYR A 187 -14.75 -7.52 9.06
N SER A 188 -13.58 -7.80 9.62
CA SER A 188 -12.69 -8.85 9.13
C SER A 188 -13.28 -10.24 9.36
N VAL A 189 -13.86 -10.51 10.54
CA VAL A 189 -14.58 -11.76 10.85
C VAL A 189 -15.76 -11.96 9.90
N SER A 190 -16.62 -10.95 9.74
CA SER A 190 -17.80 -11.02 8.87
C SER A 190 -17.41 -11.28 7.41
N SER A 191 -16.36 -10.61 6.92
CA SER A 191 -15.89 -10.75 5.54
C SER A 191 -15.23 -12.10 5.29
N ALA A 192 -14.41 -12.59 6.23
CA ALA A 192 -13.83 -13.93 6.16
C ALA A 192 -14.89 -15.03 6.21
N SER A 193 -15.94 -14.87 7.02
CA SER A 193 -17.08 -15.80 7.07
C SER A 193 -17.84 -15.82 5.74
N TYR A 194 -18.17 -14.65 5.19
CA TYR A 194 -18.81 -14.53 3.88
C TYR A 194 -18.00 -15.21 2.76
N LEU A 195 -16.68 -15.01 2.72
CA LEU A 195 -15.79 -15.62 1.71
C LEU A 195 -15.50 -17.10 1.96
N SER A 196 -15.82 -17.63 3.14
CA SER A 196 -15.71 -19.06 3.47
C SER A 196 -16.96 -19.86 3.09
N GLY A 197 -18.07 -19.19 2.77
CA GLY A 197 -19.27 -19.82 2.21
C GLY A 197 -19.08 -20.22 0.75
N THR A 198 -20.18 -20.61 0.09
CA THR A 198 -20.19 -21.05 -1.30
C THR A 198 -19.74 -19.92 -2.26
N PRO A 199 -18.66 -20.10 -3.03
CA PRO A 199 -18.18 -19.11 -3.99
C PRO A 199 -19.25 -18.76 -5.03
N SER A 200 -19.55 -17.47 -5.19
CA SER A 200 -20.55 -17.00 -6.14
C SER A 200 -20.38 -15.51 -6.49
N ALA A 201 -20.87 -15.11 -7.67
CA ALA A 201 -20.84 -13.73 -8.14
C ALA A 201 -21.96 -12.87 -7.51
N THR A 202 -22.05 -12.83 -6.18
CA THR A 202 -23.08 -12.03 -5.50
C THR A 202 -22.82 -10.52 -5.72
N PRO A 203 -23.85 -9.65 -5.57
CA PRO A 203 -23.66 -8.21 -5.60
C PRO A 203 -22.55 -7.73 -4.66
N ARG A 204 -22.46 -8.27 -3.44
CA ARG A 204 -21.41 -7.92 -2.48
C ARG A 204 -20.02 -8.22 -3.04
N TYR A 205 -19.81 -9.37 -3.67
CA TYR A 205 -18.51 -9.71 -4.26
C TYR A 205 -18.20 -8.84 -5.47
N THR A 206 -19.14 -8.74 -6.41
CA THR A 206 -18.91 -8.07 -7.70
C THR A 206 -18.75 -6.57 -7.55
N SER A 207 -19.37 -5.95 -6.53
CA SER A 207 -19.18 -4.53 -6.23
C SER A 207 -17.74 -4.17 -5.89
N TRP A 208 -16.99 -5.05 -5.20
CA TRP A 208 -15.65 -4.75 -4.69
C TRP A 208 -14.53 -5.45 -5.46
N PHE A 209 -14.76 -6.67 -5.93
CA PHE A 209 -13.73 -7.49 -6.60
C PHE A 209 -13.97 -7.66 -8.11
N GLY A 210 -15.09 -7.15 -8.62
CA GLY A 210 -15.44 -7.22 -10.04
C GLY A 210 -15.86 -8.63 -10.48
N ALA A 211 -15.55 -8.96 -11.74
CA ALA A 211 -15.93 -10.24 -12.33
C ALA A 211 -15.38 -11.44 -11.55
N TYR A 212 -16.27 -12.39 -11.25
CA TYR A 212 -15.97 -13.58 -10.48
C TYR A 212 -15.05 -14.54 -11.25
N THR A 213 -14.04 -15.03 -10.54
CA THR A 213 -13.33 -16.27 -10.86
C THR A 213 -13.01 -16.96 -9.54
N LEU A 214 -12.90 -18.29 -9.53
CA LEU A 214 -12.55 -19.02 -8.32
C LEU A 214 -11.18 -18.58 -7.75
N ALA A 215 -10.21 -18.31 -8.62
CA ALA A 215 -8.90 -17.81 -8.23
C ALA A 215 -8.99 -16.47 -7.48
N ARG A 216 -9.70 -15.47 -8.03
CA ARG A 216 -9.89 -14.17 -7.35
C ARG A 216 -10.70 -14.29 -6.06
N TRP A 217 -11.68 -15.19 -5.99
CA TRP A 217 -12.41 -15.46 -4.76
C TRP A 217 -11.48 -15.99 -3.66
N ASN A 218 -10.65 -16.96 -4.00
CA ASN A 218 -9.68 -17.54 -3.06
C ASN A 218 -8.63 -16.51 -2.61
N THR A 219 -8.16 -15.63 -3.50
CA THR A 219 -7.29 -14.51 -3.11
C THR A 219 -7.98 -13.58 -2.12
N ALA A 220 -9.22 -13.17 -2.38
CA ALA A 220 -9.97 -12.33 -1.44
C ALA A 220 -10.17 -13.03 -0.09
N LYS A 221 -10.51 -14.33 -0.10
CA LYS A 221 -10.67 -15.15 1.11
C LYS A 221 -9.39 -15.16 1.93
N ASP A 222 -8.25 -15.46 1.31
CA ASP A 222 -6.94 -15.48 1.97
C ASP A 222 -6.62 -14.14 2.63
N HIS A 223 -6.82 -13.02 1.92
CA HIS A 223 -6.60 -11.68 2.47
C HIS A 223 -7.44 -11.41 3.73
N PHE A 224 -8.75 -11.70 3.70
CA PHE A 224 -9.62 -11.45 4.86
C PHE A 224 -9.39 -12.42 6.02
N VAL A 225 -8.96 -13.65 5.75
CA VAL A 225 -8.53 -14.58 6.81
C VAL A 225 -7.29 -14.04 7.51
N LYS A 226 -6.30 -13.54 6.76
CA LYS A 226 -5.08 -12.92 7.32
C LYS A 226 -5.42 -11.66 8.12
N ALA A 227 -6.26 -10.77 7.61
CA ALA A 227 -6.72 -9.58 8.32
C ALA A 227 -7.43 -9.94 9.64
N ARG A 228 -8.38 -10.90 9.59
CA ARG A 228 -9.06 -11.41 10.78
C ARG A 228 -8.06 -11.92 11.82
N ASN A 229 -7.10 -12.74 11.39
CA ASN A 229 -6.10 -13.29 12.30
C ASN A 229 -5.23 -12.18 12.92
N ALA A 230 -4.79 -11.20 12.14
CA ALA A 230 -4.03 -10.06 12.64
C ALA A 230 -4.81 -9.29 13.73
N PHE A 231 -6.08 -8.98 13.49
CA PHE A 231 -6.94 -8.31 14.49
C PHE A 231 -7.28 -9.15 15.72
N GLN A 232 -7.13 -10.47 15.67
CA GLN A 232 -7.44 -11.37 16.79
C GLN A 232 -6.21 -11.72 17.63
N SER A 233 -5.02 -11.81 17.01
CA SER A 233 -3.84 -12.37 17.68
C SER A 233 -2.53 -11.61 17.49
N ALA A 234 -2.45 -10.62 16.59
CA ALA A 234 -1.22 -9.86 16.40
C ALA A 234 -1.05 -8.74 17.45
N ALA A 235 0.20 -8.35 17.69
CA ALA A 235 0.53 -7.16 18.47
C ALA A 235 0.46 -5.92 17.57
N LEU A 236 -0.65 -5.19 17.65
CA LEU A 236 -0.87 -3.97 16.87
C LEU A 236 -0.15 -2.78 17.52
N THR A 237 0.43 -1.90 16.69
CA THR A 237 0.95 -0.60 17.13
C THR A 237 0.21 0.51 16.41
N LEU A 238 -0.46 1.39 17.16
CA LEU A 238 -1.21 2.51 16.60
C LEU A 238 -0.52 3.83 16.94
N ASP A 239 -0.15 4.59 15.91
CA ASP A 239 0.66 5.80 16.02
C ASP A 239 -0.16 7.06 15.73
N CYS A 240 -0.16 8.04 16.65
CA CYS A 240 -0.92 9.29 16.53
C CYS A 240 -0.10 10.52 16.08
N SER A 241 1.13 10.31 15.60
CA SER A 241 2.02 11.41 15.22
C SER A 241 1.59 12.14 13.94
N CYS A 242 0.91 11.45 13.02
CA CYS A 242 0.49 12.03 11.74
C CYS A 242 -0.54 13.15 11.93
N LYS A 243 -0.30 14.29 11.27
CA LYS A 243 -1.16 15.49 11.34
C LYS A 243 -1.78 15.89 9.99
N GLU A 244 -1.53 15.12 8.93
CA GLU A 244 -2.15 15.37 7.62
C GLU A 244 -3.68 15.30 7.72
N THR A 245 -4.39 16.36 7.31
CA THR A 245 -5.83 16.50 7.54
C THR A 245 -6.69 15.78 6.50
N ASP A 246 -6.15 15.52 5.31
CA ASP A 246 -6.80 14.83 4.19
C ASP A 246 -6.37 13.36 4.03
N THR A 247 -5.56 12.87 4.96
CA THR A 247 -5.15 11.47 5.05
C THR A 247 -5.87 10.80 6.22
N TYR A 248 -6.37 9.58 5.99
CA TYR A 248 -6.94 8.74 7.05
C TYR A 248 -5.82 8.07 7.84
N ALA A 249 -5.00 7.26 7.16
CA ALA A 249 -3.92 6.52 7.78
C ALA A 249 -2.87 6.14 6.73
N TYR A 250 -1.74 5.62 7.22
CA TYR A 250 -0.77 4.93 6.38
C TYR A 250 -0.02 3.83 7.13
N VAL A 251 0.56 2.90 6.37
CA VAL A 251 1.44 1.83 6.83
C VAL A 251 2.72 1.74 6.00
N TYR A 252 3.78 1.19 6.58
CA TYR A 252 4.91 0.66 5.83
C TYR A 252 4.74 -0.86 5.73
N PRO A 253 4.58 -1.45 4.53
CA PRO A 253 4.32 -2.89 4.37
C PRO A 253 5.43 -3.80 4.93
N THR A 254 6.62 -3.26 5.17
CA THR A 254 7.78 -3.96 5.75
C THR A 254 7.85 -3.86 7.27
N GLN A 255 6.94 -3.12 7.91
CA GLN A 255 6.90 -2.90 9.36
C GLN A 255 5.55 -3.34 9.99
N PRO A 256 5.10 -4.59 9.78
CA PRO A 256 3.88 -5.06 10.43
C PRO A 256 4.07 -5.15 11.95
N TYR A 257 3.07 -4.84 12.79
CA TYR A 257 1.70 -4.39 12.51
C TYR A 257 1.50 -2.95 12.99
N LYS A 258 2.29 -2.00 12.45
CA LYS A 258 2.23 -0.59 12.83
C LYS A 258 1.41 0.24 11.84
N ILE A 259 0.38 0.92 12.36
CA ILE A 259 -0.52 1.80 11.59
C ILE A 259 -0.41 3.24 12.12
N TYR A 260 -0.21 4.19 11.22
CA TYR A 260 -0.15 5.62 11.53
C TYR A 260 -1.48 6.28 11.19
N VAL A 261 -2.23 6.74 12.18
CA VAL A 261 -3.52 7.41 11.97
C VAL A 261 -3.35 8.93 11.87
N CYS A 262 -4.03 9.53 10.91
CA CYS A 262 -3.92 10.94 10.51
C CYS A 262 -5.23 11.70 10.79
N GLY A 263 -5.32 12.96 10.34
CA GLY A 263 -6.41 13.88 10.65
C GLY A 263 -7.79 13.41 10.18
N ALA A 264 -7.92 12.84 8.98
CA ALA A 264 -9.22 12.41 8.46
C ALA A 264 -9.80 11.22 9.24
N PHE A 265 -8.95 10.35 9.79
CA PHE A 265 -9.37 9.22 10.63
C PHE A 265 -10.13 9.70 11.88
N TRP A 266 -9.67 10.78 12.50
CA TRP A 266 -10.32 11.30 13.72
C TRP A 266 -11.74 11.81 13.45
N ASN A 267 -11.97 12.39 12.27
CA ASN A 267 -13.27 12.91 11.84
C ASN A 267 -14.21 11.82 11.26
N ALA A 268 -13.70 10.63 11.00
CA ALA A 268 -14.46 9.52 10.44
C ALA A 268 -15.49 8.95 11.44
N PRO A 269 -16.63 8.41 10.99
CA PRO A 269 -17.52 7.64 11.86
C PRO A 269 -16.83 6.35 12.35
N MET A 270 -17.29 5.75 13.45
CA MET A 270 -16.68 4.51 13.97
C MET A 270 -16.85 3.33 12.99
N THR A 271 -18.01 3.24 12.36
CA THR A 271 -18.43 2.21 11.39
C THR A 271 -19.11 2.86 10.18
N GLY A 272 -19.30 2.10 9.10
CA GLY A 272 -19.86 2.58 7.83
C GLY A 272 -18.79 2.89 6.79
N THR A 273 -19.19 3.59 5.72
CA THR A 273 -18.30 4.01 4.64
C THR A 273 -17.20 4.94 5.16
N ASP A 274 -15.95 4.67 4.75
CA ASP A 274 -14.76 5.42 5.17
C ASP A 274 -14.68 5.71 6.67
N SER A 275 -15.05 4.70 7.45
CA SER A 275 -15.04 4.73 8.91
C SER A 275 -13.66 4.47 9.51
N LYS A 276 -13.52 4.70 10.82
CA LYS A 276 -12.35 4.29 11.60
C LYS A 276 -12.12 2.78 11.50
N GLY A 277 -13.15 1.96 11.71
CA GLY A 277 -13.05 0.50 11.57
C GLY A 277 -12.69 0.06 10.14
N GLY A 278 -13.30 0.68 9.13
CA GLY A 278 -12.97 0.40 7.73
C GLY A 278 -11.58 0.88 7.32
N THR A 279 -11.07 1.95 7.94
CA THR A 279 -9.70 2.43 7.75
C THR A 279 -8.70 1.41 8.27
N LEU A 280 -8.87 0.89 9.49
CA LEU A 280 -7.93 -0.11 9.99
C LEU A 280 -7.92 -1.39 9.15
N VAL A 281 -9.04 -1.81 8.56
CA VAL A 281 -9.07 -2.97 7.63
C VAL A 281 -8.36 -2.68 6.30
N HIS A 282 -8.30 -1.42 5.88
CA HIS A 282 -7.58 -1.01 4.67
C HIS A 282 -6.06 -1.12 4.85
N GLU A 283 -5.58 -0.70 6.02
CA GLU A 283 -4.17 -0.70 6.43
C GLU A 283 -3.67 -2.12 6.77
#